data_AF-A0A934F9K2-F1
#
_entry.id   AF-A0A934F9K2-F1
#
_cell.length_a   1.000
_cell.length_b   1.000
_cell.length_c   1.000
_cell.angle_alpha   90.00
_cell.angle_beta   90.00
_cell.angle_gamma   90.00
#
_symmetry.space_group_name_H-M   'P 1'
#
loop_
_entity.id
_entity.type
_entity.pdbx_description
1 polymer ?
#
loop_
_entity_poly.entity_id
_entity_poly.type
_entity_poly.pdbx_seq_one_letter_code
_entity_poly.pdbx_strand_id
1 'polypeptide(L)'
;MGKLYFGDNLDILRTEIKDESIDLIYLDPPFNSKRDYNLLFKMPKGHVSDAQITAFDDTWHWGEQAEREFAKLIHHPNTDISEMIQALRCFLKESDMMAYLVMMGSRLSELLHTQTKLLCKPLATR
;
A
#
# COMPACT_ATOMS: atom_id res chain seq x y z
N MET A 1 -5.87 11.17 23.69
CA MET A 1 -7.20 10.93 23.11
C MET A 1 -6.99 10.40 21.69
N GLY A 2 -7.68 9.34 21.29
CA GLY A 2 -7.55 8.78 19.93
C GLY A 2 -8.25 9.65 18.89
N LYS A 3 -7.75 9.64 17.64
CA LYS A 3 -8.41 10.26 16.48
C LYS A 3 -8.84 9.15 15.52
N LEU A 4 -10.01 9.35 14.89
CA LEU A 4 -10.50 8.50 13.81
C LEU A 4 -10.68 9.37 12.57
N TYR A 5 -10.15 8.92 11.44
CA TYR A 5 -10.29 9.56 10.15
C TYR A 5 -11.15 8.67 9.24
N PHE A 6 -11.99 9.26 8.40
CA PHE A 6 -12.87 8.54 7.48
C PHE A 6 -12.70 9.10 6.06
N GLY A 7 -12.38 8.22 5.10
CA GLY A 7 -12.07 8.59 3.73
C GLY A 7 -11.03 7.65 3.11
N ASP A 8 -10.55 7.99 1.91
CA ASP A 8 -9.41 7.29 1.30
C ASP A 8 -8.15 7.53 2.15
N ASN A 9 -7.47 6.44 2.49
CA ASN A 9 -6.32 6.49 3.39
C ASN A 9 -5.15 7.29 2.80
N LEU A 10 -4.96 7.28 1.47
CA LEU A 10 -3.86 7.99 0.83
C LEU A 10 -4.06 9.50 0.96
N ASP A 11 -5.29 9.97 0.77
CA ASP A 11 -5.61 11.39 0.92
C ASP A 11 -5.48 11.83 2.38
N ILE A 12 -5.99 11.05 3.33
CA ILE A 12 -5.86 11.32 4.77
C ILE A 12 -4.40 11.41 5.19
N LEU A 13 -3.55 10.46 4.76
CA LEU A 13 -2.13 10.45 5.10
C LEU A 13 -1.42 11.72 4.61
N ARG A 14 -1.81 12.25 3.44
CA ARG A 14 -1.21 13.44 2.83
C ARG A 14 -1.70 14.77 3.43
N THR A 15 -2.94 14.83 3.92
CA THR A 15 -3.57 16.11 4.32
C THR A 15 -3.67 16.28 5.83
N GLU A 16 -3.87 15.20 6.57
CA GLU A 16 -4.22 15.25 7.99
C GLU A 16 -3.09 14.78 8.93
N ILE A 17 -2.17 13.97 8.42
CA ILE A 17 -1.07 13.39 9.19
C ILE A 17 0.23 14.13 8.87
N LYS A 18 0.97 14.51 9.91
CA LYS A 18 2.25 15.19 9.74
C LYS A 18 3.37 14.18 9.47
N ASP A 19 4.34 14.61 8.69
CA ASP A 19 5.60 13.90 8.48
C ASP A 19 6.26 13.57 9.82
N GLU A 20 6.91 12.40 9.89
CA GLU A 20 7.69 11.94 11.04
C GLU A 20 6.96 12.02 12.40
N SER A 21 5.63 11.91 12.41
CA SER A 21 4.79 12.05 13.62
C SER A 21 4.24 10.73 14.18
N ILE A 22 4.46 9.61 13.49
CA ILE A 22 3.96 8.28 13.87
C ILE A 22 5.12 7.34 14.21
N ASP A 23 5.17 6.84 15.44
CA ASP A 23 6.23 5.90 15.86
C ASP A 23 5.99 4.45 15.37
N LEU A 24 4.72 4.01 15.37
CA LEU A 24 4.33 2.64 15.03
C LEU A 24 3.11 2.64 14.10
N ILE A 25 3.25 1.90 13.00
CA ILE A 25 2.18 1.67 12.03
C ILE A 25 1.81 0.19 12.08
N TYR A 26 0.54 -0.09 12.32
CA TYR A 26 -0.04 -1.42 12.11
C TYR A 26 -0.93 -1.37 10.87
N LEU A 27 -0.64 -2.23 9.89
CA LEU A 27 -1.32 -2.27 8.61
C LEU A 27 -1.66 -3.71 8.25
N ASP A 28 -2.92 -3.95 7.90
CA ASP A 28 -3.42 -5.22 7.35
C ASP A 28 -4.12 -4.92 6.01
N PRO A 29 -3.36 -4.75 4.92
CA PRO A 29 -3.93 -4.35 3.63
C PRO A 29 -4.59 -5.55 2.93
N PRO A 30 -5.56 -5.32 2.02
CA PRO A 30 -6.15 -6.40 1.24
C PRO A 30 -5.06 -7.06 0.38
N PHE A 31 -4.90 -8.38 0.48
CA PHE A 31 -3.89 -9.10 -0.32
C PHE A 31 -4.46 -9.51 -1.69
N ASN A 32 -3.85 -9.03 -2.78
CA ASN A 32 -4.18 -9.42 -4.16
C ASN A 32 -3.74 -10.87 -4.44
N SER A 33 -4.51 -11.81 -3.91
CA SER A 33 -4.27 -13.24 -4.00
C SER A 33 -5.35 -13.88 -4.86
N LYS A 34 -5.25 -13.74 -6.19
CA LYS A 34 -5.97 -14.59 -7.16
C LYS A 34 -5.53 -16.08 -7.09
N ARG A 35 -5.10 -16.57 -5.92
CA ARG A 35 -4.65 -17.93 -5.61
C ARG A 35 -5.31 -18.38 -4.30
N ASP A 36 -6.16 -19.39 -4.43
CA ASP A 36 -6.66 -20.31 -3.40
C ASP A 36 -6.07 -20.14 -1.98
N TYR A 37 -6.68 -19.27 -1.17
CA TYR A 37 -6.62 -19.39 0.29
C TYR A 37 -7.43 -20.60 0.81
N ASN A 38 -8.07 -21.38 -0.08
CA ASN A 38 -8.69 -22.67 0.24
C ASN A 38 -7.71 -23.74 0.73
N LEU A 39 -6.40 -23.56 0.52
CA LEU A 39 -5.38 -24.54 0.92
C LEU A 39 -4.90 -24.40 2.37
N LEU A 40 -5.14 -23.26 3.02
CA LEU A 40 -4.73 -23.03 4.41
C LEU A 40 -5.89 -22.97 5.41
N PHE A 41 -7.14 -22.84 4.94
CA PHE A 41 -8.33 -22.75 5.80
C PHE A 41 -9.39 -23.82 5.53
N LYS A 42 -8.98 -25.05 5.19
CA LYS A 42 -9.82 -26.23 5.46
C LYS A 42 -9.79 -26.54 6.96
N MET A 43 -10.35 -25.64 7.78
CA MET A 43 -10.87 -26.07 9.07
C MET A 43 -12.23 -26.74 8.82
N PRO A 44 -12.46 -27.96 9.34
CA PRO A 44 -13.76 -28.59 9.22
C PRO A 44 -14.73 -27.81 10.10
N LYS A 45 -15.70 -27.16 9.45
CA LYS A 45 -16.86 -26.42 9.99
C LYS A 45 -16.71 -24.89 9.99
N GLY A 46 -16.96 -24.33 8.81
CA GLY A 46 -18.01 -23.33 8.59
C GLY A 46 -17.99 -22.10 9.49
N HIS A 47 -17.31 -21.06 9.02
CA HIS A 47 -17.90 -19.74 8.74
C HIS A 47 -16.81 -18.89 8.09
N VAL A 48 -16.94 -18.66 6.78
CA VAL A 48 -16.16 -17.63 6.08
C VAL A 48 -16.88 -16.31 6.36
N SER A 49 -16.20 -15.28 6.86
CA SER A 49 -16.84 -13.99 7.12
C SER A 49 -17.05 -13.22 5.81
N ASP A 50 -18.24 -12.70 5.56
CA ASP A 50 -18.58 -11.93 4.34
C ASP A 50 -17.66 -10.72 4.09
N ALA A 51 -17.12 -10.14 5.16
CA ALA A 51 -16.15 -9.04 5.10
C ALA A 51 -14.84 -9.43 4.39
N GLN A 52 -14.43 -10.70 4.50
CA GLN A 52 -13.24 -11.23 3.82
C GLN A 52 -13.54 -11.59 2.37
N ILE A 53 -14.75 -12.02 2.02
CA ILE A 53 -15.08 -12.31 0.61
C ILE A 53 -15.13 -11.01 -0.21
N THR A 54 -15.65 -9.93 0.37
CA THR A 54 -15.80 -8.62 -0.32
C THR A 54 -14.47 -7.87 -0.47
N ALA A 55 -13.52 -8.05 0.45
CA ALA A 55 -12.19 -7.44 0.34
C ALA A 55 -11.30 -8.09 -0.74
N PHE A 56 -11.71 -9.27 -1.25
CA PHE A 56 -10.95 -10.06 -2.22
C PHE A 56 -11.42 -9.88 -3.68
N ASP A 57 -12.59 -9.26 -3.90
CA ASP A 57 -13.08 -8.92 -5.24
C ASP A 57 -12.50 -7.55 -5.65
N ASP A 58 -11.23 -7.57 -6.08
CA ASP A 58 -10.44 -6.52 -6.77
C ASP A 58 -10.81 -5.05 -6.44
N THR A 59 -10.25 -4.50 -5.36
CA THR A 59 -10.45 -3.08 -5.00
C THR A 59 -9.85 -2.09 -6.01
N TRP A 60 -8.85 -2.50 -6.81
CA TRP A 60 -8.18 -1.60 -7.75
C TRP A 60 -8.05 -2.22 -9.14
N HIS A 61 -8.69 -1.57 -10.10
CA HIS A 61 -8.53 -1.80 -11.53
C HIS A 61 -7.64 -0.71 -12.10
N TRP A 62 -6.96 -1.00 -13.21
CA TRP A 62 -6.24 0.06 -13.91
C TRP A 62 -7.23 1.11 -14.40
N GLY A 63 -6.96 2.36 -14.07
CA GLY A 63 -7.84 3.48 -14.35
C GLY A 63 -7.15 4.79 -14.01
N GLU A 64 -7.90 5.90 -14.10
CA GLU A 64 -7.33 7.24 -13.99
C GLU A 64 -6.58 7.48 -12.67
N GLN A 65 -7.07 6.93 -11.56
CA GLN A 65 -6.39 7.03 -10.27
C GLN A 65 -5.06 6.28 -10.25
N ALA A 66 -5.02 5.05 -10.75
CA ALA A 66 -3.79 4.26 -10.84
C ALA A 66 -2.78 4.94 -11.79
N GLU A 67 -3.23 5.49 -12.91
CA GLU A 67 -2.37 6.23 -13.83
C GLU A 67 -1.73 7.46 -13.15
N ARG A 68 -2.54 8.26 -12.42
CA ARG A 68 -2.04 9.43 -11.68
C ARG A 68 -1.04 9.05 -10.60
N GLU A 69 -1.31 8.00 -9.84
CA GLU A 69 -0.40 7.54 -8.79
C GLU A 69 0.88 6.92 -9.37
N PHE A 70 0.79 6.21 -10.49
CA PHE A 70 1.95 5.74 -11.23
C PHE A 70 2.84 6.92 -11.66
N ALA A 71 2.25 7.98 -12.23
CA ALA A 71 2.97 9.18 -12.63
C ALA A 71 3.69 9.88 -11.46
N LYS A 72 3.15 9.78 -10.24
CA LYS A 72 3.85 10.27 -9.04
C LYS A 72 5.00 9.37 -8.64
N LEU A 73 4.80 8.05 -8.67
CA LEU A 73 5.82 7.06 -8.30
C LEU A 73 7.04 7.08 -9.23
N ILE A 74 6.88 7.36 -10.53
CA ILE A 74 8.03 7.49 -11.44
C ILE A 74 8.91 8.71 -11.15
N HIS A 75 8.37 9.72 -10.46
CA HIS A 75 9.08 10.93 -10.05
C HIS A 75 9.44 10.90 -8.56
N HIS A 76 9.33 9.73 -7.92
CA HIS A 76 9.65 9.58 -6.51
C HIS A 76 11.15 9.81 -6.25
N PRO A 77 11.54 10.49 -5.14
CA PRO A 77 12.95 10.80 -4.85
C PRO A 77 13.82 9.55 -4.65
N ASN A 78 13.22 8.44 -4.21
CA ASN A 78 13.88 7.13 -4.22
C ASN A 78 13.81 6.52 -5.62
N THR A 79 14.96 6.47 -6.30
CA THR A 79 15.12 5.95 -7.66
C THR A 79 14.79 4.46 -7.78
N ASP A 80 14.97 3.68 -6.71
CA ASP A 80 14.69 2.24 -6.74
C ASP A 80 13.18 1.98 -6.94
N ILE A 81 12.33 2.82 -6.33
CA ILE A 81 10.87 2.73 -6.47
C ILE A 81 10.46 3.09 -7.90
N SER A 82 11.03 4.17 -8.44
CA SER A 82 10.68 4.64 -9.78
C SER A 82 11.14 3.67 -10.87
N GLU A 83 12.34 3.08 -10.75
CA GLU A 83 12.84 2.07 -11.69
C GLU A 83 12.01 0.78 -11.62
N MET A 84 11.74 0.28 -10.41
CA MET A 84 10.98 -0.96 -10.21
C MET A 84 9.55 -0.82 -10.75
N ILE A 85 8.84 0.27 -10.44
CA ILE A 85 7.45 0.43 -10.88
C ILE A 85 7.35 0.56 -12.41
N GLN A 86 8.34 1.21 -13.04
CA GLN A 86 8.42 1.27 -14.51
C GLN A 86 8.65 -0.11 -15.13
N ALA A 87 9.60 -0.87 -14.59
CA ALA A 87 9.88 -2.24 -15.06
C ALA A 87 8.65 -3.16 -14.91
N LEU A 88 7.96 -3.06 -13.78
CA LEU A 88 6.73 -3.81 -13.54
C LEU A 88 5.61 -3.41 -14.50
N ARG A 89 5.43 -2.12 -14.82
CA ARG A 89 4.45 -1.67 -15.82
C ARG A 89 4.77 -2.22 -17.21
N CYS A 90 6.04 -2.29 -17.59
CA CYS A 90 6.46 -2.89 -18.85
C CYS A 90 6.03 -4.36 -18.98
N PHE A 91 6.07 -5.12 -17.88
CA PHE A 91 5.72 -6.55 -17.85
C PHE A 91 4.22 -6.80 -17.63
N LEU A 92 3.64 -6.20 -16.59
CA LEU A 92 2.26 -6.44 -16.15
C LEU A 92 1.22 -5.63 -16.92
N LYS A 93 1.65 -4.61 -17.68
CA LYS A 93 0.79 -3.67 -18.40
C LYS A 93 -0.25 -3.04 -17.46
N GLU A 94 -1.34 -2.57 -18.04
CA GLU A 94 -2.45 -1.90 -17.36
C GLU A 94 -3.43 -2.93 -16.77
N SER A 95 -2.90 -3.87 -15.97
CA SER A 95 -3.67 -4.93 -15.30
C SER A 95 -4.05 -4.56 -13.87
N ASP A 96 -5.01 -5.28 -13.29
CA ASP A 96 -5.42 -5.11 -11.89
C ASP A 96 -4.27 -5.36 -10.91
N MET A 97 -3.37 -6.29 -11.24
CA MET A 97 -2.15 -6.51 -10.45
C MET A 97 -1.26 -5.26 -10.47
N MET A 98 -1.08 -4.63 -11.63
CA MET A 98 -0.32 -3.39 -11.72
C MET A 98 -1.01 -2.25 -10.97
N ALA A 99 -2.34 -2.13 -11.08
CA ALA A 99 -3.12 -1.14 -10.35
C ALA A 99 -2.97 -1.32 -8.83
N TYR A 100 -3.05 -2.56 -8.35
CA TYR A 100 -2.80 -2.90 -6.96
C TYR A 100 -1.40 -2.48 -6.50
N LEU A 101 -0.35 -2.81 -7.28
CA LEU A 101 1.03 -2.47 -6.95
C LEU A 101 1.26 -0.96 -6.86
N VAL A 102 0.68 -0.20 -7.79
CA VAL A 102 0.75 1.27 -7.76
C VAL A 102 0.02 1.82 -6.55
N MET A 103 -1.23 1.38 -6.33
CA MET A 103 -2.07 1.92 -5.27
C MET A 103 -1.54 1.60 -3.88
N MET A 104 -1.02 0.38 -3.67
CA MET A 104 -0.32 0.02 -2.45
C MET A 104 1.03 0.71 -2.33
N GLY A 105 1.79 0.83 -3.42
CA GLY A 105 3.07 1.53 -3.44
C GLY A 105 2.97 2.96 -2.95
N SER A 106 2.00 3.73 -3.47
CA SER A 106 1.73 5.09 -2.99
C SER A 106 1.39 5.12 -1.49
N ARG A 107 0.53 4.22 -1.02
CA ARG A 107 0.11 4.18 0.40
C ARG A 107 1.27 3.85 1.33
N LEU A 108 2.08 2.85 0.98
CA LEU A 108 3.27 2.49 1.74
C LEU A 108 4.30 3.62 1.76
N SER A 109 4.46 4.32 0.64
CA SER A 109 5.33 5.49 0.56
C SER A 109 4.89 6.59 1.52
N GLU A 110 3.61 6.94 1.54
CA GLU A 110 3.10 7.96 2.47
C GLU A 110 3.18 7.49 3.94
N LEU A 111 2.89 6.22 4.22
CA LEU A 111 3.06 5.65 5.56
C LEU A 111 4.51 5.80 6.05
N LEU A 112 5.49 5.48 5.21
CA LEU A 112 6.91 5.68 5.51
C LEU A 112 7.27 7.15 5.72
N HIS A 113 6.61 8.08 5.01
CA HIS A 113 6.82 9.51 5.16
C HIS A 113 6.29 10.05 6.51
N THR A 114 5.14 9.52 6.97
CA THR A 114 4.58 9.84 8.29
C THR A 114 5.33 9.20 9.45
N GLN A 115 6.11 8.14 9.21
CA GLN A 115 6.80 7.41 10.26
C GLN A 115 8.00 8.20 10.81
N THR A 116 8.11 8.28 12.13
CA THR A 116 9.27 8.89 12.80
C THR A 116 10.52 8.07 12.50
N LYS A 117 11.57 8.72 11.97
CA LYS A 117 12.86 8.10 11.68
C LYS A 117 13.67 7.88 12.96
N LEU A 118 13.19 6.99 13.82
CA LEU A 118 13.95 6.48 14.95
C LEU A 118 15.04 5.54 14.42
N LEU A 119 16.30 6.02 14.44
CA LEU A 119 17.55 5.24 14.25
C LEU A 119 18.12 5.01 12.83
N CYS A 120 18.18 6.06 12.00
CA CYS A 120 19.14 6.10 10.87
C CYS A 120 20.02 7.37 10.87
N LYS A 121 20.39 7.91 12.05
CA LYS A 121 21.58 8.76 12.12
C LYS A 121 22.79 7.82 12.24
N PRO A 122 23.75 7.84 11.30
CA PRO A 122 25.00 7.14 11.53
C PRO A 122 25.58 7.68 12.84
N LEU A 123 26.03 6.79 13.71
CA LEU A 123 26.90 7.16 14.82
C LEU A 123 28.07 7.92 14.19
N ALA A 124 28.11 9.23 14.39
CA ALA A 124 29.22 10.05 13.97
C ALA A 124 30.47 9.48 14.65
N THR A 125 31.34 8.87 13.86
CA THR A 125 32.67 8.45 14.29
C THR A 125 33.40 9.71 14.78
N ARG A 126 33.71 9.74 16.07
CA ARG A 126 34.69 10.67 16.63
C ARG A 126 36.10 10.20 16.27
#